data_AF-A0A960XSQ1-F1
#
_entry.id   AF-A0A960XSQ1-F1
#
_cell.length_a   1.000
_cell.length_b   1.000
_cell.length_c   1.000
_cell.angle_alpha   90.00
_cell.angle_beta   90.00
_cell.angle_gamma   90.00
#
_symmetry.space_group_name_H-M   'P 1'
#
loop_
_entity.id
_entity.type
_entity.pdbx_description
1 polymer ?
#
loop_
_entity_poly.entity_id
_entity_poly.type
_entity_poly.pdbx_seq_one_letter_code
_entity_poly.pdbx_strand_id
1 'polypeptide(L)'
;RDDKINVIGVPGPDGRGDNGGDSTGTQGALALTFLDEWREAIYAKVVAKVGSRRYWEDWARDIADIAQRHITRITALLDGGNPTVTAEFDRFLTGLRGNLNDGITRADAIDMLAQHLITRPVFEALFGGYDFAAHNPVAQTMERMLVVLDEHNLDDENHSLEKFYDSVRMRVQGVDTAEGRQKLIVQLYDTFFATAFKKTVDKLGIVYTPVEIVDFILRSA
;
A
#
# COMPACT_ATOMS: atom_id res chain seq x y z
N ARG A 1 -8.44 -2.13 -15.39
CA ARG A 1 -7.90 -2.70 -16.66
C ARG A 1 -6.59 -1.99 -16.90
N ASP A 2 -5.49 -2.71 -17.10
CA ASP A 2 -4.15 -2.11 -17.19
C ASP A 2 -3.85 -1.75 -18.66
N ASP A 3 -3.67 -0.46 -18.98
CA ASP A 3 -3.47 0.05 -20.34
C ASP A 3 -2.13 -0.37 -20.98
N LYS A 4 -1.25 -1.02 -20.20
CA LYS A 4 0.11 -1.36 -20.63
C LYS A 4 0.24 -2.69 -21.38
N ILE A 5 -0.80 -3.54 -21.35
CA ILE A 5 -0.76 -4.85 -22.01
C ILE A 5 -1.96 -4.96 -22.95
N ASN A 6 -1.69 -5.00 -24.26
CA ASN A 6 -2.73 -5.21 -25.27
C ASN A 6 -2.51 -6.55 -25.99
N VAL A 7 -3.45 -7.48 -25.83
CA VAL A 7 -3.42 -8.77 -26.54
C VAL A 7 -4.12 -8.58 -27.89
N ILE A 8 -3.33 -8.47 -28.95
CA ILE A 8 -3.82 -8.24 -30.31
C ILE A 8 -3.88 -9.58 -31.04
N GLY A 9 -5.07 -9.96 -31.52
CA GLY A 9 -5.21 -11.07 -32.46
C GLY A 9 -4.70 -10.65 -33.84
N VAL A 10 -3.60 -11.25 -34.30
CA VAL A 10 -3.07 -11.01 -35.64
C VAL A 10 -3.71 -12.02 -36.60
N PRO A 11 -4.51 -11.59 -37.60
CA PRO A 11 -4.95 -12.46 -38.68
C PRO A 11 -3.71 -12.88 -39.49
N GLY A 12 -3.64 -14.14 -39.90
CA GLY A 12 -2.52 -14.65 -40.70
C GLY A 12 -2.32 -13.84 -41.99
N PRO A 13 -1.10 -13.83 -42.57
CA PRO A 13 -0.86 -13.13 -43.82
C PRO A 13 -1.69 -13.79 -44.93
N ASP A 14 -2.73 -13.10 -45.39
CA ASP A 14 -3.45 -13.49 -46.59
C ASP A 14 -2.46 -13.50 -47.75
N GLY A 15 -2.13 -14.70 -48.21
CA GLY A 15 -1.32 -14.92 -49.40
C GLY A 15 -2.00 -14.26 -50.59
N ARG A 16 -1.30 -13.32 -51.23
CA ARG A 16 -1.70 -12.80 -52.55
C ARG A 16 -1.82 -13.96 -53.54
N GLY A 17 -3.02 -14.14 -54.07
CA GLY A 17 -3.33 -14.95 -55.24
C GLY A 17 -4.54 -14.35 -55.95
N ASP A 18 -4.27 -13.68 -57.06
CA ASP A 18 -5.14 -13.02 -58.04
C ASP A 18 -6.39 -13.83 -58.46
N ASN A 19 -7.58 -13.23 -58.45
CA ASN A 19 -8.47 -13.17 -59.63
C ASN A 19 -9.66 -12.21 -59.41
N GLY A 20 -10.01 -11.45 -60.44
CA GLY A 20 -11.09 -10.46 -60.44
C GLY A 20 -12.50 -11.05 -60.24
N GLY A 21 -13.36 -10.25 -59.59
CA GLY A 21 -14.77 -10.56 -59.43
C GLY A 21 -15.44 -9.56 -58.49
N ASP A 22 -16.15 -8.61 -59.07
CA ASP A 22 -17.01 -7.64 -58.41
C ASP A 22 -17.96 -8.33 -57.42
N SER A 23 -17.73 -8.13 -56.12
CA SER A 23 -18.73 -8.36 -55.09
C SER A 23 -18.48 -7.37 -53.96
N THR A 24 -19.49 -6.54 -53.72
CA THR A 24 -19.57 -5.69 -52.53
C THR A 24 -19.74 -6.61 -51.31
N GLY A 25 -18.64 -7.24 -50.88
CA GLY A 25 -18.58 -8.03 -49.68
C GLY A 25 -18.52 -7.10 -48.50
N THR A 26 -19.66 -6.87 -47.84
CA THR A 26 -19.69 -6.31 -46.49
C THR A 26 -18.76 -7.17 -45.65
N GLN A 27 -17.59 -6.64 -45.29
CA GLN A 27 -16.67 -7.29 -44.38
C GLN A 27 -17.41 -7.40 -43.05
N GLY A 28 -18.06 -8.54 -42.83
CA GLY A 28 -18.74 -8.83 -41.58
C GLY A 28 -17.70 -8.73 -40.49
N ALA A 29 -17.84 -7.74 -39.62
CA ALA A 29 -17.11 -7.70 -38.37
C ALA A 29 -17.43 -9.01 -37.66
N LEU A 30 -16.52 -9.99 -37.73
CA LEU A 30 -16.63 -11.18 -36.92
C LEU A 30 -16.60 -10.68 -35.48
N ALA A 31 -17.73 -10.77 -34.79
CA ALA A 31 -17.77 -10.57 -33.35
C ALA A 31 -17.04 -11.76 -32.74
N LEU A 32 -15.71 -11.65 -32.65
CA LEU A 32 -14.83 -12.66 -32.07
C LEU A 32 -14.99 -12.63 -30.55
N THR A 33 -16.16 -13.00 -30.04
CA THR A 33 -16.45 -13.12 -28.60
C THR A 33 -15.46 -14.08 -27.92
N PHE A 34 -14.95 -15.06 -28.67
CA PHE A 34 -13.89 -15.95 -28.20
C PHE A 34 -12.57 -15.23 -27.93
N LEU A 35 -12.23 -14.13 -28.62
CA LEU A 35 -10.97 -13.41 -28.35
C LEU A 35 -10.99 -12.78 -26.95
N ASP A 36 -12.16 -12.37 -26.46
CA ASP A 36 -12.27 -11.88 -25.09
C ASP A 36 -12.03 -13.00 -24.07
N GLU A 37 -12.60 -14.20 -24.28
CA GLU A 37 -12.37 -15.37 -23.43
C GLU A 37 -10.90 -15.84 -23.46
N TRP A 38 -10.30 -15.89 -24.65
CA TRP A 38 -8.88 -16.24 -24.81
C TRP A 38 -7.97 -15.18 -24.20
N ARG A 39 -8.30 -13.89 -24.35
CA ARG A 39 -7.57 -12.80 -23.72
C ARG A 39 -7.64 -12.92 -22.19
N GLU A 40 -8.81 -13.18 -21.63
CA GLU A 40 -8.96 -13.42 -20.18
C GLU A 40 -8.18 -14.66 -19.72
N ALA A 41 -8.23 -15.76 -20.47
CA ALA A 41 -7.46 -16.96 -20.18
C ALA A 41 -5.94 -16.70 -20.23
N ILE A 42 -5.47 -15.90 -21.19
CA ILE A 42 -4.06 -15.49 -21.30
C ILE A 42 -3.67 -14.59 -20.11
N TYR A 43 -4.48 -13.59 -19.75
CA TYR A 43 -4.23 -12.77 -18.56
C TYR A 43 -4.20 -13.62 -17.29
N ALA A 44 -5.16 -14.53 -17.12
CA ALA A 44 -5.19 -15.45 -15.98
C ALA A 44 -3.94 -16.33 -15.92
N LYS A 45 -3.42 -16.77 -17.07
CA LYS A 45 -2.19 -17.57 -17.13
C LYS A 45 -0.92 -16.76 -16.88
N VAL A 46 -0.87 -15.52 -17.36
CA VAL A 46 0.21 -14.57 -17.07
C VAL A 46 0.23 -14.25 -15.57
N VAL A 47 -0.93 -13.98 -14.95
CA VAL A 47 -1.02 -13.79 -13.50
C VAL A 47 -0.62 -15.05 -12.73
N ALA A 48 -1.02 -16.23 -13.19
CA ALA A 48 -0.65 -17.50 -12.54
C ALA A 48 0.84 -17.85 -12.65
N LYS A 49 1.51 -17.47 -13.75
CA LYS A 49 2.91 -17.82 -14.02
C LYS A 49 3.92 -16.72 -13.69
N VAL A 50 3.53 -15.46 -13.81
CA VAL A 50 4.38 -14.28 -13.68
C VAL A 50 3.89 -13.35 -12.57
N GLY A 51 2.66 -13.54 -12.06
CA GLY A 51 2.15 -12.80 -10.90
C GLY A 51 2.99 -13.13 -9.68
N SER A 52 3.94 -12.25 -9.39
CA SER A 52 4.84 -12.41 -8.27
C SER A 52 4.09 -12.12 -6.97
N ARG A 53 3.35 -13.13 -6.48
CA ARG A 53 2.77 -13.17 -5.14
C ARG A 53 3.85 -13.01 -4.04
N ARG A 54 5.12 -13.25 -4.42
CA ARG A 54 6.29 -13.38 -3.56
C ARG A 54 7.01 -12.06 -3.21
N TYR A 55 6.68 -10.93 -3.85
CA TYR A 55 7.44 -9.69 -3.60
C TYR A 55 7.13 -9.03 -2.25
N TRP A 56 5.87 -9.01 -1.81
CA TRP A 56 5.48 -8.29 -0.59
C TRP A 56 5.92 -8.96 0.71
N GLU A 57 6.00 -10.29 0.73
CA GLU A 57 6.50 -11.04 1.89
C GLU A 57 8.01 -10.80 2.10
N ASP A 58 8.79 -10.76 1.03
CA ASP A 58 10.23 -10.47 1.08
C ASP A 58 10.46 -9.03 1.58
N TRP A 59 9.71 -8.06 1.07
CA TRP A 59 9.74 -6.69 1.57
C TRP A 59 9.38 -6.59 3.05
N ALA A 60 8.38 -7.34 3.51
CA ALA A 60 7.92 -7.25 4.90
C ALA A 60 8.98 -7.70 5.92
N ARG A 61 9.92 -8.58 5.52
CA ARG A 61 11.09 -8.93 6.33
C ARG A 61 12.04 -7.74 6.47
N ASP A 62 12.39 -7.11 5.36
CA ASP A 62 13.30 -5.95 5.35
C ASP A 62 12.74 -4.79 6.18
N ILE A 63 11.40 -4.64 6.19
CA ILE A 63 10.72 -3.60 6.95
C ILE A 63 10.83 -3.82 8.46
N ALA A 64 10.75 -5.06 8.94
CA ALA A 64 10.93 -5.33 10.37
C ALA A 64 12.33 -4.87 10.84
N ASP A 65 13.36 -5.10 10.02
CA ASP A 65 14.73 -4.67 10.28
C ASP A 65 14.88 -3.14 10.21
N ILE A 66 14.17 -2.48 9.28
CA ILE A 66 14.14 -1.01 9.16
C ILE A 66 13.42 -0.39 10.35
N ALA A 67 12.29 -0.95 10.79
CA ALA A 67 11.56 -0.49 11.96
C ALA A 67 12.44 -0.55 13.22
N GLN A 68 13.19 -1.64 13.41
CA GLN A 68 14.13 -1.75 14.52
C GLN A 68 15.28 -0.74 14.44
N ARG A 69 15.79 -0.46 13.23
CA ARG A 69 16.80 0.59 13.02
C ARG A 69 16.24 1.98 13.37
N HIS A 70 15.04 2.32 12.91
CA HIS A 70 14.37 3.55 13.28
C HIS A 70 14.17 3.68 14.79
N ILE A 71 13.66 2.65 15.46
CA ILE A 71 13.49 2.64 16.93
C ILE A 71 14.84 2.90 17.62
N THR A 72 15.89 2.18 17.21
CA THR A 72 17.23 2.31 17.78
C THR A 72 17.77 3.72 17.60
N ARG A 73 17.60 4.29 16.40
CA ARG A 73 18.09 5.62 16.05
C ARG A 73 17.33 6.73 16.78
N ILE A 74 16.00 6.66 16.82
CA ILE A 74 15.16 7.62 17.57
C ILE A 74 15.52 7.55 19.05
N THR A 75 15.69 6.34 19.61
CA THR A 75 16.11 6.18 21.01
C THR A 75 17.49 6.82 21.26
N ALA A 76 18.46 6.54 20.39
CA ALA A 76 19.80 7.13 20.49
C ALA A 76 19.81 8.65 20.35
N LEU A 77 18.95 9.23 19.50
CA LEU A 77 18.79 10.69 19.37
C LEU A 77 18.23 11.31 20.64
N LEU A 78 17.23 10.67 21.26
CA LEU A 78 16.65 11.14 22.51
C LEU A 78 17.63 11.01 23.69
N ASP A 79 18.45 9.97 23.71
CA ASP A 79 19.43 9.72 24.77
C ASP A 79 20.74 10.52 24.55
N GLY A 80 21.00 10.97 23.32
CA GLY A 80 22.13 11.82 22.95
C GLY A 80 22.11 13.22 23.57
N GLY A 81 21.02 13.57 24.27
CA GLY A 81 20.97 14.75 25.14
C GLY A 81 20.76 16.08 24.41
N ASN A 82 20.25 16.07 23.18
CA ASN A 82 19.83 17.31 22.52
C ASN A 82 18.57 17.87 23.22
N PRO A 83 18.66 19.00 23.95
CA PRO A 83 17.54 19.51 24.74
C PRO A 83 16.31 19.84 23.91
N THR A 84 16.52 20.28 22.66
CA THR A 84 15.45 20.63 21.73
C THR A 84 14.64 19.40 21.35
N VAL A 85 15.31 18.31 20.98
CA VAL A 85 14.65 17.06 20.55
C VAL A 85 13.90 16.42 21.71
N THR A 86 14.49 16.41 22.91
CA THR A 86 13.84 15.85 24.10
C THR A 86 12.61 16.66 24.52
N ALA A 87 12.69 18.00 24.50
CA ALA A 87 11.55 18.85 24.83
C ALA A 87 10.40 18.69 23.82
N GLU A 88 10.72 18.57 22.53
CA GLU A 88 9.74 18.30 21.48
C GLU A 88 9.14 16.90 21.61
N PHE A 89 9.94 15.90 21.99
CA PHE A 89 9.45 14.56 22.26
C PHE A 89 8.50 14.51 23.47
N ASP A 90 8.79 15.26 24.53
CA ASP A 90 7.89 15.35 25.68
C ASP A 90 6.55 15.99 25.29
N ARG A 91 6.60 17.06 24.48
CA ARG A 91 5.39 17.69 23.90
C ARG A 91 4.61 16.71 23.03
N PHE A 92 5.31 15.94 22.20
CA PHE A 92 4.73 14.89 21.37
C PHE A 92 4.06 13.81 22.21
N LEU A 93 4.71 13.31 23.27
CA LEU A 93 4.17 12.29 24.16
C LEU A 93 2.92 12.79 24.90
N THR A 94 2.94 14.04 25.38
CA THR A 94 1.74 14.67 25.97
C THR A 94 0.61 14.81 24.95
N GLY A 95 0.93 15.20 23.72
CA GLY A 95 -0.05 15.28 22.62
C GLY A 95 -0.65 13.92 22.25
N LEU A 96 0.15 12.87 22.20
CA LEU A 96 -0.33 11.50 21.98
C LEU A 96 -1.27 11.05 23.09
N ARG A 97 -0.89 11.26 24.36
CA ARG A 97 -1.72 10.90 25.51
C ARG A 97 -3.06 11.61 25.50
N GLY A 98 -3.06 12.91 25.16
CA GLY A 98 -4.29 13.71 25.06
C GLY A 98 -5.23 13.30 23.93
N ASN A 99 -4.71 12.72 22.83
CA ASN A 99 -5.53 12.27 21.70
C ASN A 99 -5.95 10.79 21.78
N LEU A 100 -5.23 9.97 22.54
CA LEU A 100 -5.44 8.52 22.61
C LEU A 100 -5.73 8.03 24.03
N ASN A 101 -4.69 7.97 24.87
CA ASN A 101 -4.78 7.46 26.25
C ASN A 101 -3.53 7.84 27.06
N ASP A 102 -3.71 8.11 28.35
CA ASP A 102 -2.63 8.43 29.30
C ASP A 102 -1.66 7.26 29.54
N GLY A 103 -2.08 6.02 29.28
CA GLY A 103 -1.27 4.81 29.46
C GLY A 103 -0.11 4.64 28.46
N ILE A 104 0.01 5.51 27.45
CA ILE A 104 1.07 5.42 26.44
C ILE A 104 2.43 5.72 27.08
N THR A 105 3.39 4.79 26.95
CA THR A 105 4.76 4.97 27.45
C THR A 105 5.66 5.63 26.41
N ARG A 106 6.84 6.08 26.83
CA ARG A 106 7.87 6.60 25.91
C ARG A 106 8.27 5.56 24.87
N ALA A 107 8.39 4.28 25.26
CA ALA A 107 8.70 3.20 24.32
C ALA A 107 7.58 3.02 23.30
N ASP A 108 6.31 3.03 23.73
CA ASP A 108 5.18 2.93 22.81
C ASP A 108 5.15 4.10 21.82
N ALA A 109 5.44 5.32 22.28
CA ALA A 109 5.49 6.51 21.42
C ALA A 109 6.60 6.42 20.35
N ILE A 110 7.76 5.84 20.69
CA ILE A 110 8.85 5.59 19.73
C ILE A 110 8.43 4.51 18.73
N ASP A 111 7.83 3.42 19.19
CA ASP A 111 7.31 2.35 18.32
C ASP A 111 6.26 2.90 17.33
N MET A 112 5.38 3.79 17.80
CA MET A 112 4.38 4.45 16.97
C MET A 112 5.00 5.37 15.92
N LEU A 113 6.05 6.13 16.26
CA LEU A 113 6.77 6.96 15.28
C LEU A 113 7.43 6.11 14.19
N ALA A 114 8.10 5.03 14.58
CA ALA A 114 8.73 4.11 13.63
C ALA A 114 7.69 3.46 12.70
N GLN A 115 6.54 3.07 13.23
CA GLN A 115 5.42 2.57 12.44
C GLN A 115 4.88 3.64 11.48
N HIS A 116 4.71 4.88 11.94
CA HIS A 116 4.21 5.98 11.11
C HIS A 116 5.16 6.29 9.94
N LEU A 117 6.47 6.37 10.19
CA LEU A 117 7.48 6.56 9.13
C LEU A 117 7.35 5.55 7.99
N ILE A 118 7.17 4.28 8.34
CA ILE A 118 7.11 3.18 7.38
C ILE A 118 5.77 3.17 6.62
N THR A 119 4.68 3.50 7.32
CA THR A 119 3.31 3.32 6.81
C THR A 119 2.77 4.55 6.09
N ARG A 120 3.26 5.75 6.42
CA ARG A 120 2.85 7.01 5.78
C ARG A 120 2.96 6.97 4.25
N PRO A 121 4.10 6.58 3.63
CA PRO A 121 4.19 6.55 2.17
C PRO A 121 3.26 5.51 1.52
N VAL A 122 2.90 4.45 2.25
CA VAL A 122 1.92 3.45 1.80
C VAL A 122 0.53 4.06 1.76
N PHE A 123 0.14 4.78 2.82
CA PHE A 123 -1.15 5.47 2.88
C PHE A 123 -1.25 6.60 1.86
N GLU A 124 -0.18 7.38 1.67
CA GLU A 124 -0.12 8.40 0.61
C GLU A 124 -0.28 7.77 -0.78
N ALA A 125 0.38 6.64 -1.04
CA ALA A 125 0.22 5.91 -2.30
C ALA A 125 -1.20 5.35 -2.49
N LEU A 126 -1.84 4.88 -1.41
CA LEU A 126 -3.21 4.35 -1.43
C LEU A 126 -4.27 5.43 -1.65
N PHE A 127 -4.03 6.63 -1.12
CA PHE A 127 -5.05 7.67 -1.03
C PHE A 127 -4.79 8.92 -1.88
N GLY A 128 -3.60 9.07 -2.49
CA GLY A 128 -3.25 9.85 -3.70
C GLY A 128 -3.71 11.32 -3.82
N GLY A 129 -4.41 11.86 -2.84
CA GLY A 129 -5.20 13.09 -2.91
C GLY A 129 -6.02 13.36 -1.64
N TYR A 130 -6.14 12.40 -0.73
CA TYR A 130 -6.54 12.65 0.65
C TYR A 130 -5.31 12.94 1.51
N ASP A 131 -5.21 14.17 2.00
CA ASP A 131 -4.17 14.56 2.95
C ASP A 131 -4.53 14.02 4.34
N PHE A 132 -4.23 12.73 4.55
CA PHE A 132 -4.46 12.04 5.81
C PHE A 132 -3.75 12.73 6.98
N ALA A 133 -2.53 13.20 6.73
CA ALA A 133 -1.72 13.89 7.73
C ALA A 133 -2.35 15.23 8.14
N ALA A 134 -2.96 15.97 7.20
CA ALA A 134 -3.61 17.24 7.52
C ALA A 134 -4.92 17.09 8.32
N HIS A 135 -5.61 15.97 8.25
CA HIS A 135 -6.94 15.82 8.89
C HIS A 135 -6.91 15.00 10.18
N ASN A 136 -5.87 14.19 10.40
CA ASN A 136 -5.77 13.33 11.58
C ASN A 136 -4.90 13.99 12.68
N PRO A 137 -5.46 14.35 13.85
CA PRO A 137 -4.70 14.99 14.94
C PRO A 137 -3.49 14.18 15.44
N VAL A 138 -3.59 12.84 15.40
CA VAL A 138 -2.48 11.94 15.76
C VAL A 138 -1.39 12.02 14.70
N ALA A 139 -1.76 11.95 13.42
CA ALA A 139 -0.80 12.08 12.32
C ALA A 139 -0.10 13.45 12.33
N GLN A 140 -0.84 14.55 12.52
CA GLN A 140 -0.24 15.89 12.68
C GLN A 140 0.78 15.96 13.83
N THR A 141 0.49 15.27 14.93
CA THR A 141 1.37 15.23 16.10
C THR A 141 2.65 14.44 15.80
N MET A 142 2.53 13.33 15.08
CA MET A 142 3.68 12.55 14.59
C MET A 142 4.51 13.33 13.56
N GLU A 143 3.89 13.99 12.59
CA GLU A 143 4.59 14.79 11.58
C GLU A 143 5.43 15.91 12.20
N ARG A 144 4.90 16.64 13.18
CA ARG A 144 5.68 17.67 13.90
C ARG A 144 6.93 17.10 14.56
N MET A 145 6.82 15.92 15.16
CA MET A 145 7.97 15.24 15.78
C MET A 145 8.97 14.77 14.72
N LEU A 146 8.48 14.23 13.59
CA LEU A 146 9.34 13.78 12.51
C LEU A 146 10.15 14.91 11.88
N VAL A 147 9.57 16.10 11.68
CA VAL A 147 10.30 17.27 11.17
C VAL A 147 11.51 17.61 12.04
N VAL A 148 11.36 17.54 13.37
CA VAL A 148 12.46 17.79 14.32
C VAL A 148 13.52 16.68 14.27
N LEU A 149 13.10 15.45 13.99
CA LEU A 149 14.02 14.32 13.85
C LEU A 149 14.72 14.27 12.48
N ASP A 150 14.08 14.80 11.44
CA ASP A 150 14.58 14.77 10.06
C ASP A 150 15.78 15.71 9.84
N GLU A 151 15.92 16.75 10.69
CA GLU A 151 17.15 17.53 10.83
C GLU A 151 18.38 16.64 11.14
N HIS A 152 18.17 15.39 11.54
CA HIS A 152 19.19 14.38 11.80
C HIS A 152 19.27 13.25 10.75
N ASN A 153 18.78 13.46 9.53
CA ASN A 153 18.97 12.59 8.35
C ASN A 153 18.31 11.19 8.47
N LEU A 154 17.11 11.09 9.04
CA LEU A 154 16.43 9.80 9.22
C LEU A 154 16.07 9.10 7.89
N ASP A 155 16.01 9.86 6.79
CA ASP A 155 15.53 9.40 5.48
C ASP A 155 16.47 8.44 4.71
N ASP A 156 17.76 8.36 5.07
CA ASP A 156 18.72 7.50 4.36
C ASP A 156 18.33 6.00 4.39
N GLU A 157 17.55 5.59 5.38
CA GLU A 157 17.07 4.21 5.55
C GLU A 157 15.83 3.88 4.69
N ASN A 158 15.14 4.89 4.15
CA ASN A 158 13.94 4.71 3.32
C ASN A 158 14.27 4.36 1.87
N HIS A 159 15.52 4.55 1.43
CA HIS A 159 15.96 4.25 0.07
C HIS A 159 15.75 2.79 -0.34
N SER A 160 15.86 1.84 0.60
CA SER A 160 15.56 0.44 0.33
C SER A 160 14.08 0.19 0.06
N LEU A 161 13.19 0.99 0.65
CA LEU A 161 11.73 0.82 0.54
C LEU A 161 11.12 1.52 -0.66
N GLU A 162 11.85 2.35 -1.39
CA GLU A 162 11.28 3.08 -2.53
C GLU A 162 10.69 2.15 -3.58
N LYS A 163 11.36 1.03 -3.88
CA LYS A 163 10.84 0.01 -4.80
C LYS A 163 9.56 -0.65 -4.28
N PHE A 164 9.42 -0.81 -2.97
CA PHE A 164 8.19 -1.29 -2.37
C PHE A 164 7.07 -0.25 -2.53
N TYR A 165 7.34 1.01 -2.22
CA TYR A 165 6.37 2.10 -2.39
C TYR A 165 5.92 2.25 -3.85
N ASP A 166 6.84 2.14 -4.81
CA ASP A 166 6.52 2.10 -6.23
C ASP A 166 5.60 0.93 -6.60
N SER A 167 5.83 -0.24 -6.01
CA SER A 167 4.97 -1.41 -6.22
C SER A 167 3.54 -1.19 -5.70
N VAL A 168 3.41 -0.48 -4.56
CA VAL A 168 2.10 -0.10 -4.00
C VAL A 168 1.43 0.92 -4.91
N ARG A 169 2.13 2.01 -5.28
CA ARG A 169 1.61 3.05 -6.19
C ARG A 169 1.09 2.44 -7.50
N MET A 170 1.85 1.52 -8.10
CA MET A 170 1.45 0.84 -9.34
C MET A 170 0.18 0.00 -9.18
N ARG A 171 0.03 -0.71 -8.04
CA ARG A 171 -1.19 -1.48 -7.77
C ARG A 171 -2.40 -0.60 -7.48
N VAL A 172 -2.20 0.54 -6.82
CA VAL A 172 -3.29 1.49 -6.52
C VAL A 172 -3.79 2.18 -7.78
N GLN A 173 -2.89 2.57 -8.70
CA GLN A 173 -3.24 3.23 -9.96
C GLN A 173 -4.21 2.43 -10.84
N GLY A 174 -4.21 1.10 -10.72
CA GLY A 174 -5.11 0.24 -11.50
C GLY A 174 -6.47 -0.05 -10.84
N VAL A 175 -6.75 0.52 -9.65
CA VAL A 175 -7.90 0.17 -8.80
C VAL A 175 -8.81 1.37 -8.54
N ASP A 176 -9.88 1.45 -9.33
CA ASP A 176 -10.82 2.57 -9.29
C ASP A 176 -12.04 2.33 -8.38
N THR A 177 -12.32 1.07 -7.99
CA THR A 177 -13.49 0.71 -7.18
C THR A 177 -13.19 0.69 -5.68
N ALA A 178 -14.17 1.09 -4.87
CA ALA A 178 -14.06 1.07 -3.40
C ALA A 178 -13.77 -0.35 -2.87
N GLU A 179 -14.43 -1.36 -3.43
CA GLU A 179 -14.21 -2.79 -3.11
C GLU A 179 -12.79 -3.24 -3.45
N GLY A 180 -12.25 -2.78 -4.58
CA GLY A 180 -10.88 -3.08 -4.99
C GLY A 180 -9.86 -2.45 -4.03
N ARG A 181 -10.07 -1.21 -3.61
CA ARG A 181 -9.22 -0.53 -2.62
C ARG A 181 -9.28 -1.24 -1.27
N GLN A 182 -10.46 -1.66 -0.83
CA GLN A 182 -10.61 -2.42 0.41
C GLN A 182 -9.87 -3.76 0.35
N LYS A 183 -10.01 -4.53 -0.74
CA LYS A 183 -9.25 -5.77 -0.94
C LYS A 183 -7.73 -5.53 -0.93
N LEU A 184 -7.27 -4.43 -1.53
CA LEU A 184 -5.87 -4.06 -1.53
C LEU A 184 -5.36 -3.72 -0.12
N ILE A 185 -6.14 -2.97 0.66
CA ILE A 185 -5.82 -2.64 2.06
C ILE A 185 -5.75 -3.91 2.91
N VAL A 186 -6.72 -4.81 2.78
CA VAL A 186 -6.72 -6.10 3.50
C VAL A 186 -5.48 -6.91 3.12
N GLN A 187 -5.17 -7.01 1.83
CA GLN A 187 -3.99 -7.75 1.37
C GLN A 187 -2.69 -7.14 1.87
N LEU A 188 -2.57 -5.80 1.86
CA LEU A 188 -1.43 -5.09 2.46
C LEU A 188 -1.35 -5.39 3.95
N TYR A 189 -2.46 -5.36 4.67
CA TYR A 189 -2.46 -5.68 6.09
C TYR A 189 -1.97 -7.11 6.38
N ASP A 190 -2.54 -8.10 5.70
CA ASP A 190 -2.23 -9.52 5.94
C ASP A 190 -0.80 -9.90 5.55
N THR A 191 -0.21 -9.22 4.56
CA THR A 191 1.15 -9.53 4.11
C THR A 191 2.18 -8.62 4.75
N PHE A 192 1.99 -7.31 4.65
CA PHE A 192 2.95 -6.30 5.10
C PHE A 192 2.85 -6.07 6.62
N PHE A 193 1.68 -5.72 7.15
CA PHE A 193 1.57 -5.33 8.57
C PHE A 193 1.73 -6.53 9.51
N ALA A 194 1.11 -7.65 9.19
CA ALA A 194 1.21 -8.88 9.99
C ALA A 194 2.64 -9.41 10.08
N THR A 195 3.45 -9.21 9.03
CA THR A 195 4.83 -9.69 9.00
C THR A 195 5.80 -8.67 9.59
N ALA A 196 5.69 -7.40 9.20
CA ALA A 196 6.61 -6.34 9.64
C ALA A 196 6.42 -5.94 11.11
N PHE A 197 5.17 -5.94 11.59
CA PHE A 197 4.80 -5.46 12.92
C PHE A 197 4.12 -6.54 13.76
N LYS A 198 4.56 -7.80 13.64
CA LYS A 198 3.93 -8.95 14.32
C LYS A 198 3.64 -8.71 15.81
N LYS A 199 4.62 -8.20 16.56
CA LYS A 199 4.45 -7.87 18.00
C LYS A 199 3.41 -6.79 18.27
N THR A 200 3.24 -5.84 17.35
CA THR A 200 2.25 -4.76 17.45
C THR A 200 0.88 -5.24 17.01
N VAL A 201 0.80 -6.01 15.92
CA VAL A 201 -0.44 -6.60 15.40
C VAL A 201 -1.05 -7.58 16.41
N ASP A 202 -0.22 -8.43 17.04
CA ASP A 202 -0.65 -9.35 18.10
C ASP A 202 -1.23 -8.60 19.31
N LYS A 203 -0.77 -7.37 19.59
CA LYS A 203 -1.31 -6.49 20.64
C LYS A 203 -2.58 -5.74 20.20
N LEU A 204 -2.63 -5.29 18.95
CA LEU A 204 -3.73 -4.48 18.40
C LEU A 204 -4.97 -5.31 18.06
N GLY A 205 -4.79 -6.60 17.73
CA GLY A 205 -5.90 -7.52 17.49
C GLY A 205 -6.89 -7.02 16.45
N ILE A 206 -6.42 -6.44 15.34
CA ILE A 206 -7.31 -5.89 14.30
C ILE A 206 -8.13 -7.03 13.69
N VAL A 207 -9.45 -6.99 13.93
CA VAL A 207 -10.41 -7.99 13.44
C VAL A 207 -11.19 -7.41 12.26
N TYR A 208 -11.14 -8.10 11.12
CA TYR A 208 -12.04 -7.83 10.01
C TYR A 208 -13.41 -8.44 10.29
N THR A 209 -14.38 -7.59 10.60
CA THR A 209 -15.76 -8.03 10.79
C THR A 209 -16.38 -8.37 9.43
N PRO A 210 -16.99 -9.56 9.25
CA PRO A 210 -17.63 -9.93 7.98
C PRO A 210 -18.72 -8.92 7.60
N VAL A 211 -18.82 -8.61 6.31
CA VAL A 211 -19.75 -7.60 5.79
C VAL A 211 -21.19 -8.01 6.08
N GLU A 212 -21.50 -9.31 6.04
CA GLU A 212 -22.82 -9.86 6.33
C GLU A 212 -23.30 -9.52 7.75
N ILE A 213 -22.37 -9.47 8.71
CA ILE A 213 -22.68 -9.12 10.10
C ILE A 213 -22.94 -7.62 10.22
N VAL A 214 -22.12 -6.78 9.58
CA VAL A 214 -22.30 -5.32 9.57
C VAL A 214 -23.63 -4.97 8.88
N ASP A 215 -23.94 -5.61 7.76
CA ASP A 215 -25.18 -5.44 7.01
C ASP A 215 -26.41 -5.82 7.84
N PHE A 216 -26.34 -6.93 8.58
CA PHE A 216 -27.42 -7.32 9.50
C PHE A 216 -27.66 -6.24 10.55
N ILE A 217 -26.60 -5.75 11.20
CA ILE A 217 -26.69 -4.70 12.22
C ILE A 217 -27.32 -3.43 11.64
N LEU A 218 -26.81 -2.93 10.50
CA LEU A 218 -27.29 -1.69 9.87
C LEU A 218 -28.73 -1.77 9.39
N ARG A 219 -29.20 -2.94 8.93
CA ARG A 219 -30.59 -3.12 8.48
C ARG A 219 -31.57 -3.38 9.63
N SER A 220 -31.05 -3.76 10.79
CA SER A 220 -31.83 -4.06 12.00
C SER A 220 -31.96 -2.87 12.97
N ALA A 221 -31.12 -1.84 12.80
CA ALA A 221 -31.13 -0.58 13.56
C ALA A 221 -32.10 0.44 12.94
#